data_AF-A0A3D1J5F6-F1
#
_entry.id   AF-A0A3D1J5F6-F1
#
_cell.length_a   1.000
_cell.length_b   1.000
_cell.length_c   1.000
_cell.angle_alpha   90.00
_cell.angle_beta   90.00
_cell.angle_gamma   90.00
#
_symmetry.space_group_name_H-M   'P 1'
#
loop_
_entity.id
_entity.type
_entity.pdbx_description
1 polymer ?
#
loop_
_entity_poly.entity_id
_entity_poly.type
_entity_poly.pdbx_seq_one_letter_code
_entity_poly.pdbx_strand_id
1 'polypeptide(L)'
;MCHNKIAEQSIGAQKTLPRQQIMTPTRSSEGAQSTAAGRSRLLHSLEAVASATTDAQLEAFAARLTEALLKASNLSADAKEAGISFNAAHLLKKNSYPFRYTVSACLKKAFQQETDALERQVSGRSEPSDDTLALVSYEEMDRKLTVGDASRRIEIENTDRYAPLGIRLAYLLARDELPIEKNPFRAEVFLCAINEAWSEFNPDVSAHQMVLPLLQPDVFLDLAPILQALNDVLIANGILPEIPDRYSIKKSNTSQESIKKDNPRDAAIREQLKHLFSPPPNDSATSADDSGTGQTPFSS
;
A
#
# COMPACT_ATOMS: atom_id res chain seq x y z
N MET A 1 6.27 12.76 98.97
CA MET A 1 7.56 12.45 98.29
C MET A 1 7.30 12.58 96.79
N CYS A 2 7.91 13.52 96.04
CA CYS A 2 9.32 13.57 95.57
C CYS A 2 9.58 12.60 94.41
N HIS A 3 10.13 12.93 93.23
CA HIS A 3 10.56 14.16 92.49
C HIS A 3 10.23 13.91 90.97
N ASN A 4 10.36 14.74 89.92
CA ASN A 4 10.92 16.07 89.55
C ASN A 4 9.94 16.69 88.47
N LYS A 5 9.84 17.98 88.11
CA LYS A 5 10.74 19.10 87.65
C LYS A 5 11.18 19.11 86.16
N ILE A 6 10.79 20.20 85.46
CA ILE A 6 11.56 21.01 84.48
C ILE A 6 11.76 20.38 83.07
N ALA A 7 11.71 21.08 81.90
CA ALA A 7 11.72 22.53 81.57
C ALA A 7 10.82 22.93 80.35
N GLU A 8 10.65 24.25 80.17
CA GLU A 8 10.63 25.08 78.93
C GLU A 8 10.05 24.51 77.60
N GLN A 9 9.08 25.12 76.91
CA GLN A 9 8.99 26.48 76.31
C GLN A 9 10.04 26.79 75.22
N SER A 10 9.63 26.91 73.94
CA SER A 10 9.46 28.24 73.29
C SER A 10 8.97 28.19 71.82
N ILE A 11 7.94 29.00 71.54
CA ILE A 11 7.65 29.82 70.34
C ILE A 11 8.45 29.55 69.04
N GLY A 12 7.75 29.38 67.90
CA GLY A 12 8.41 29.39 66.57
C GLY A 12 7.54 29.15 65.33
N ALA A 13 6.51 29.97 65.07
CA ALA A 13 5.69 29.85 63.86
C ALA A 13 6.16 30.76 62.71
N GLN A 14 6.38 30.22 61.50
CA GLN A 14 6.05 30.89 60.22
C GLN A 14 6.23 30.05 58.92
N LYS A 15 5.31 30.31 57.98
CA LYS A 15 5.45 30.36 56.50
C LYS A 15 5.94 29.15 55.66
N THR A 16 4.96 28.58 54.94
CA THR A 16 4.91 28.45 53.46
C THR A 16 6.17 28.10 52.66
N LEU A 17 6.16 26.93 52.00
CA LEU A 17 5.97 26.81 50.53
C LEU A 17 5.93 25.31 50.12
N PRO A 18 4.95 24.84 49.33
CA PRO A 18 4.96 23.48 48.80
C PRO A 18 6.04 23.34 47.69
N ARG A 19 6.76 22.22 47.71
CA ARG A 19 7.84 21.93 46.75
C ARG A 19 7.23 21.51 45.40
N GLN A 20 7.73 22.13 44.33
CA GLN A 20 7.17 22.04 42.97
C GLN A 20 6.96 20.59 42.49
N GLN A 21 5.76 20.30 41.96
CA GLN A 21 5.56 19.16 41.08
C GLN A 21 6.23 19.46 39.73
N ILE A 22 6.99 18.52 39.19
CA ILE A 22 7.57 18.65 37.85
C ILE A 22 6.47 18.40 36.83
N MET A 23 5.98 19.48 36.23
CA MET A 23 4.90 19.44 35.25
C MET A 23 5.45 18.97 33.89
N THR A 24 5.45 17.65 33.67
CA THR A 24 5.66 17.09 32.32
C THR A 24 4.53 17.57 31.40
N PRO A 25 4.83 18.18 30.24
CA PRO A 25 3.79 18.62 29.32
C PRO A 25 3.12 17.41 28.68
N THR A 26 1.90 17.09 29.13
CA THR A 26 1.02 16.15 28.45
C THR A 26 0.78 16.67 27.04
N ARG A 27 1.29 15.98 26.01
CA ARG A 27 1.04 16.34 24.60
C ARG A 27 -0.43 16.05 24.30
N SER A 28 -1.28 17.06 24.40
CA SER A 28 -2.73 16.96 24.15
C SER A 28 -3.00 16.42 22.75
N SER A 29 -3.32 15.13 22.66
CA SER A 29 -3.85 14.51 21.45
C SER A 29 -5.35 14.82 21.34
N GLU A 30 -5.70 16.11 21.22
CA GLU A 30 -7.05 16.57 20.87
C GLU A 30 -7.32 16.35 19.36
N GLY A 31 -7.03 15.15 18.89
CA GLY A 31 -7.54 14.62 17.63
C GLY A 31 -9.00 14.22 17.83
N ALA A 32 -9.89 14.74 16.99
CA ALA A 32 -11.33 14.58 17.16
C ALA A 32 -11.75 13.11 17.25
N GLN A 33 -12.24 12.69 18.42
CA GLN A 33 -12.78 11.34 18.64
C GLN A 33 -14.08 11.18 17.84
N SER A 34 -13.96 10.61 16.64
CA SER A 34 -15.12 10.32 15.78
C SER A 34 -16.07 9.38 16.52
N THR A 35 -17.32 9.78 16.68
CA THR A 35 -18.35 8.93 17.31
C THR A 35 -18.52 7.67 16.47
N ALA A 36 -18.88 6.53 17.09
CA ALA A 36 -19.01 5.26 16.36
C ALA A 36 -19.96 5.38 15.15
N ALA A 37 -21.06 6.12 15.27
CA ALA A 37 -21.99 6.40 14.17
C ALA A 37 -21.41 7.34 13.09
N GLY A 38 -20.55 8.29 13.47
CA GLY A 38 -19.82 9.15 12.52
C GLY A 38 -18.76 8.36 11.74
N ARG A 39 -18.01 7.51 12.43
CA ARG A 39 -17.02 6.59 11.84
C ARG A 39 -17.67 5.61 10.85
N SER A 40 -18.72 4.91 11.28
CA SER A 40 -19.46 3.95 10.45
C SER A 40 -19.98 4.61 9.16
N ARG A 41 -20.57 5.81 9.27
CA ARG A 41 -20.99 6.62 8.11
C ARG A 41 -19.82 6.97 7.17
N LEU A 42 -18.65 7.32 7.71
CA LEU A 42 -17.48 7.63 6.90
C LEU A 42 -16.94 6.39 6.19
N LEU A 43 -16.92 5.22 6.85
CA LEU A 43 -16.53 3.95 6.24
C LEU A 43 -17.46 3.56 5.07
N HIS A 44 -18.78 3.66 5.23
CA HIS A 44 -19.73 3.46 4.12
C HIS A 44 -19.57 4.51 3.00
N SER A 45 -19.11 5.73 3.32
CA SER A 45 -18.76 6.73 2.30
C SER A 45 -17.49 6.34 1.52
N LEU A 46 -16.56 5.61 2.14
CA LEU A 46 -15.39 5.04 1.46
C LEU A 46 -15.79 3.87 0.56
N GLU A 47 -16.66 2.97 1.00
CA GLU A 47 -17.22 1.88 0.18
C GLU A 47 -17.90 2.40 -1.08
N ALA A 48 -18.72 3.45 -0.95
CA ALA A 48 -19.42 4.07 -2.08
C ALA A 48 -18.44 4.66 -3.11
N VAL A 49 -17.36 5.30 -2.65
CA VAL A 49 -16.32 5.90 -3.51
C VAL A 49 -15.41 4.83 -4.13
N ALA A 50 -15.06 3.77 -3.39
CA ALA A 50 -14.33 2.62 -3.93
C ALA A 50 -15.15 1.92 -5.03
N SER A 51 -16.44 1.68 -4.78
CA SER A 51 -17.36 1.07 -5.76
C SER A 51 -17.45 1.94 -7.02
N ALA A 52 -17.82 3.22 -6.89
CA ALA A 52 -18.00 4.10 -8.05
C ALA A 52 -16.72 4.32 -8.87
N THR A 53 -15.55 4.40 -8.21
CA THR A 53 -14.25 4.54 -8.88
C THR A 53 -13.80 3.24 -9.55
N THR A 54 -14.31 2.09 -9.09
CA THR A 54 -14.08 0.78 -9.73
C THR A 54 -15.04 0.55 -10.89
N ASP A 55 -16.34 0.85 -10.71
CA ASP A 55 -17.39 0.72 -11.74
C ASP A 55 -16.99 1.46 -13.04
N ALA A 56 -16.41 2.65 -12.91
CA ALA A 56 -15.89 3.46 -14.01
C ALA A 56 -14.76 2.76 -14.83
N GLN A 57 -14.07 1.78 -14.24
CA GLN A 57 -13.00 1.02 -14.91
C GLN A 57 -13.49 -0.32 -15.50
N LEU A 58 -14.64 -0.84 -15.06
CA LEU A 58 -15.05 -2.22 -15.37
C LEU A 58 -15.19 -2.51 -16.87
N GLU A 59 -15.46 -1.50 -17.70
CA GLU A 59 -15.51 -1.65 -19.17
C GLU A 59 -14.14 -1.87 -19.79
N ALA A 60 -13.14 -1.06 -19.40
CA ALA A 60 -11.76 -1.21 -19.85
C ALA A 60 -11.14 -2.51 -19.28
N PHE A 61 -11.46 -2.86 -18.04
CA PHE A 61 -11.06 -4.12 -17.42
C PHE A 61 -11.63 -5.35 -18.17
N ALA A 62 -12.93 -5.37 -18.47
CA ALA A 62 -13.54 -6.46 -19.24
C ALA A 62 -12.93 -6.62 -20.64
N ALA A 63 -12.52 -5.51 -21.28
CA ALA A 63 -11.78 -5.54 -22.54
C ALA A 63 -10.38 -6.16 -22.38
N ARG A 64 -9.59 -5.72 -21.39
CA ARG A 64 -8.26 -6.29 -21.10
C ARG A 64 -8.32 -7.78 -20.74
N LEU A 65 -9.28 -8.18 -19.91
CA LEU A 65 -9.48 -9.59 -19.54
C LEU A 65 -9.89 -10.44 -20.75
N THR A 66 -10.72 -9.90 -21.67
CA THR A 66 -11.03 -10.56 -22.95
C THR A 66 -9.77 -10.78 -23.79
N GLU A 67 -8.90 -9.77 -23.89
CA GLU A 67 -7.62 -9.88 -24.62
C GLU A 67 -6.65 -10.85 -23.95
N ALA A 68 -6.55 -10.85 -22.62
CA ALA A 68 -5.75 -11.79 -21.85
C ALA A 68 -6.20 -13.25 -22.05
N LEU A 69 -7.50 -13.52 -22.07
CA LEU A 69 -8.06 -14.85 -22.35
C LEU A 69 -7.81 -15.29 -23.81
N LEU A 70 -7.90 -14.38 -24.80
CA LEU A 70 -7.52 -14.69 -26.18
C LEU A 70 -6.01 -14.94 -26.33
N LYS A 71 -5.18 -14.18 -25.60
CA LYS A 71 -3.72 -14.36 -25.56
C LYS A 71 -3.34 -15.70 -24.92
N ALA A 72 -4.01 -16.08 -23.82
CA ALA A 72 -3.85 -17.41 -23.20
C ALA A 72 -4.27 -18.53 -24.16
N SER A 73 -5.40 -18.37 -24.86
CA SER A 73 -5.85 -19.33 -25.89
C SER A 73 -4.81 -19.53 -27.02
N ASN A 74 -4.24 -18.44 -27.53
CA ASN A 74 -3.23 -18.49 -28.60
C ASN A 74 -1.85 -19.01 -28.15
N LEU A 75 -1.59 -19.10 -26.84
CA LEU A 75 -0.29 -19.49 -26.28
C LEU A 75 -0.31 -20.85 -25.57
N SER A 76 -1.46 -21.44 -25.26
CA SER A 76 -1.50 -22.79 -24.66
C SER A 76 -1.13 -23.87 -25.69
N ALA A 77 -0.38 -24.87 -25.22
CA ALA A 77 -0.04 -26.06 -25.98
C ALA A 77 -1.11 -27.17 -25.91
N ASP A 78 -2.06 -27.09 -24.96
CA ASP A 78 -3.21 -28.00 -24.91
C ASP A 78 -4.40 -27.40 -25.66
N ALA A 79 -4.88 -28.12 -26.68
CA ALA A 79 -6.07 -27.77 -27.44
C ALA A 79 -7.34 -27.63 -26.56
N LYS A 80 -7.40 -28.34 -25.42
CA LYS A 80 -8.51 -28.21 -24.45
C LYS A 80 -8.45 -26.87 -23.71
N GLU A 81 -7.32 -26.54 -23.10
CA GLU A 81 -7.11 -25.23 -22.43
C GLU A 81 -7.30 -24.06 -23.41
N ALA A 82 -6.75 -24.18 -24.61
CA ALA A 82 -6.89 -23.19 -25.67
C ALA A 82 -8.36 -22.97 -26.05
N GLY A 83 -9.15 -24.05 -26.12
CA GLY A 83 -10.60 -24.02 -26.36
C GLY A 83 -11.39 -23.40 -25.21
N ILE A 84 -11.09 -23.75 -23.96
CA ILE A 84 -11.77 -23.17 -22.78
C ILE A 84 -11.48 -21.66 -22.71
N SER A 85 -10.23 -21.24 -22.89
CA SER A 85 -9.82 -19.83 -22.86
C SER A 85 -10.47 -19.01 -23.99
N PHE A 86 -10.59 -19.59 -25.19
CA PHE A 86 -11.30 -18.98 -26.31
C PHE A 86 -12.80 -18.81 -26.03
N ASN A 87 -13.44 -19.85 -25.50
CA ASN A 87 -14.86 -19.84 -25.14
C ASN A 87 -15.14 -18.82 -24.02
N ALA A 88 -14.28 -18.76 -23.00
CA ALA A 88 -14.33 -17.77 -21.93
C ALA A 88 -14.23 -16.33 -22.46
N ALA A 89 -13.26 -16.04 -23.34
CA ALA A 89 -13.14 -14.73 -23.97
C ALA A 89 -14.38 -14.35 -24.80
N HIS A 90 -14.92 -15.30 -25.56
CA HIS A 90 -16.10 -15.11 -26.40
C HIS A 90 -17.38 -14.92 -25.58
N LEU A 91 -17.52 -15.62 -24.44
CA LEU A 91 -18.60 -15.44 -23.46
C LEU A 91 -18.55 -14.03 -22.84
N LEU A 92 -17.37 -13.62 -22.36
CA LEU A 92 -17.13 -12.30 -21.78
C LEU A 92 -17.39 -11.18 -22.79
N LYS A 93 -16.89 -11.32 -24.01
CA LYS A 93 -17.09 -10.34 -25.10
C LYS A 93 -18.56 -10.16 -25.47
N LYS A 94 -19.37 -11.23 -25.41
CA LYS A 94 -20.82 -11.18 -25.69
C LYS A 94 -21.64 -10.67 -24.50
N ASN A 95 -21.23 -10.98 -23.27
CA ASN A 95 -22.01 -10.71 -22.06
C ASN A 95 -21.27 -9.79 -21.08
N SER A 96 -20.54 -8.81 -21.62
CA SER A 96 -19.75 -7.84 -20.83
C SER A 96 -20.61 -7.04 -19.84
N TYR A 97 -21.84 -6.64 -20.20
CA TYR A 97 -22.72 -5.94 -19.25
C TYR A 97 -23.10 -6.82 -18.04
N PRO A 98 -23.62 -8.05 -18.20
CA PRO A 98 -23.81 -8.98 -17.09
C PRO A 98 -22.55 -9.21 -16.24
N PHE A 99 -21.38 -9.46 -16.86
CA PHE A 99 -20.13 -9.66 -16.11
C PHE A 99 -19.80 -8.46 -15.23
N ARG A 100 -19.85 -7.24 -15.77
CA ARG A 100 -19.56 -6.01 -15.01
C ARG A 100 -20.56 -5.78 -13.87
N TYR A 101 -21.83 -6.09 -14.09
CA TYR A 101 -22.84 -6.02 -13.04
C TYR A 101 -22.53 -6.98 -11.89
N THR A 102 -22.20 -8.24 -12.18
CA THR A 102 -21.81 -9.23 -11.16
C THR A 102 -20.52 -8.82 -10.43
N VAL A 103 -19.49 -8.36 -11.16
CA VAL A 103 -18.24 -7.86 -10.54
C VAL A 103 -18.49 -6.69 -9.60
N SER A 104 -19.30 -5.71 -10.00
CA SER A 104 -19.72 -4.58 -9.14
C SER A 104 -20.44 -5.05 -7.88
N ALA A 105 -21.37 -6.00 -8.01
CA ALA A 105 -22.12 -6.57 -6.89
C ALA A 105 -21.21 -7.33 -5.90
N CYS A 106 -20.31 -8.19 -6.39
CA CYS A 106 -19.35 -8.94 -5.57
C CYS A 106 -18.35 -8.00 -4.87
N LEU A 107 -17.82 -6.99 -5.56
CA LEU A 107 -16.91 -6.00 -4.96
C LEU A 107 -17.59 -5.22 -3.83
N LYS A 108 -18.79 -4.71 -4.06
CA LYS A 108 -19.55 -3.98 -3.05
C LYS A 108 -19.84 -4.84 -1.81
N LYS A 109 -20.25 -6.09 -2.02
CA LYS A 109 -20.44 -7.09 -0.96
C LYS A 109 -19.14 -7.33 -0.17
N ALA A 110 -18.01 -7.48 -0.87
CA ALA A 110 -16.71 -7.74 -0.24
C ALA A 110 -16.22 -6.55 0.60
N PHE A 111 -16.33 -5.32 0.09
CA PHE A 111 -16.01 -4.12 0.88
C PHE A 111 -16.86 -4.02 2.15
N GLN A 112 -18.17 -4.27 2.04
CA GLN A 112 -19.09 -4.27 3.20
C GLN A 112 -18.70 -5.33 4.25
N GLN A 113 -18.39 -6.55 3.82
CA GLN A 113 -17.95 -7.63 4.73
C GLN A 113 -16.66 -7.29 5.47
N GLU A 114 -15.69 -6.66 4.79
CA GLU A 114 -14.42 -6.24 5.36
C GLU A 114 -14.58 -5.02 6.30
N THR A 115 -15.39 -4.02 5.95
CA THR A 115 -15.78 -2.92 6.85
C THR A 115 -16.46 -3.44 8.10
N ASP A 116 -17.47 -4.32 7.96
CA ASP A 116 -18.18 -4.94 9.08
C ASP A 116 -17.23 -5.73 9.98
N ALA A 117 -16.22 -6.42 9.40
CA ALA A 117 -15.20 -7.13 10.17
C ALA A 117 -14.30 -6.17 10.94
N LEU A 118 -13.92 -5.06 10.33
CA LEU A 118 -13.08 -4.01 10.92
C LEU A 118 -13.81 -3.29 12.07
N GLU A 119 -15.08 -2.92 11.90
CA GLU A 119 -15.91 -2.32 12.95
C GLU A 119 -16.17 -3.28 14.12
N ARG A 120 -16.38 -4.58 13.86
CA ARG A 120 -16.49 -5.63 14.91
C ARG A 120 -15.20 -5.72 15.74
N GLN A 121 -14.04 -5.77 15.09
CA GLN A 121 -12.73 -5.80 15.77
C GLN A 121 -12.46 -4.53 16.60
N VAL A 122 -12.90 -3.35 16.15
CA VAL A 122 -12.77 -2.10 16.93
C VAL A 122 -13.73 -2.08 18.12
N SER A 123 -14.91 -2.68 17.99
CA SER A 123 -15.93 -2.73 19.04
C SER A 123 -15.62 -3.75 20.15
N GLY A 124 -14.42 -4.37 20.16
CA GLY A 124 -14.05 -5.43 21.09
C GLY A 124 -14.83 -6.74 20.91
N ARG A 125 -15.73 -6.81 19.92
CA ARG A 125 -16.57 -7.97 19.63
C ARG A 125 -15.81 -8.94 18.71
N SER A 126 -14.71 -9.47 19.24
CA SER A 126 -14.14 -10.69 18.70
C SER A 126 -15.04 -11.84 19.14
N GLU A 127 -15.78 -12.40 18.19
CA GLU A 127 -16.15 -13.81 18.32
C GLU A 127 -14.83 -14.61 18.44
N PRO A 128 -14.81 -15.74 19.17
CA PRO A 128 -13.62 -16.60 19.16
C PRO A 128 -13.40 -17.08 17.73
N SER A 129 -12.16 -17.01 17.24
CA SER A 129 -11.81 -17.73 16.03
C SER A 129 -11.87 -19.22 16.37
N ASP A 130 -12.93 -19.88 15.90
CA ASP A 130 -12.96 -21.34 15.79
C ASP A 130 -12.00 -21.73 14.66
N ASP A 131 -10.70 -21.58 14.95
CA ASP A 131 -9.60 -22.13 14.16
C ASP A 131 -9.54 -23.65 14.37
N THR A 132 -10.69 -24.32 14.20
CA THR A 132 -10.72 -25.74 13.87
C THR A 132 -9.89 -25.88 12.60
N LEU A 133 -8.74 -26.54 12.73
CA LEU A 133 -7.76 -26.75 11.66
C LEU A 133 -8.31 -27.71 10.60
N ALA A 134 -9.28 -27.23 9.83
CA ALA A 134 -9.90 -27.92 8.73
C ALA A 134 -8.86 -28.19 7.65
N LEU A 135 -8.90 -29.39 7.07
CA LEU A 135 -8.06 -29.75 5.93
C LEU A 135 -8.59 -29.05 4.68
N VAL A 136 -8.12 -27.81 4.50
CA VAL A 136 -8.27 -27.02 3.26
C VAL A 136 -7.79 -27.86 2.08
N SER A 137 -8.58 -27.94 1.01
CA SER A 137 -8.23 -28.71 -0.18
C SER A 137 -6.99 -28.14 -0.89
N TYR A 138 -6.31 -28.97 -1.68
CA TYR A 138 -5.17 -28.50 -2.50
C TYR A 138 -5.57 -27.37 -3.45
N GLU A 139 -6.78 -27.40 -4.02
CA GLU A 139 -7.30 -26.36 -4.90
C GLU A 139 -7.54 -25.03 -4.15
N GLU A 140 -8.07 -25.08 -2.92
CA GLU A 140 -8.23 -23.88 -2.09
C GLU A 140 -6.90 -23.32 -1.59
N MET A 141 -5.90 -24.18 -1.37
CA MET A 141 -4.54 -23.76 -1.02
C MET A 141 -3.86 -23.06 -2.20
N ASP A 142 -3.91 -23.66 -3.39
CA ASP A 142 -3.36 -23.08 -4.62
C ASP A 142 -4.05 -21.75 -4.98
N ARG A 143 -5.37 -21.67 -4.82
CA ARG A 143 -6.14 -20.42 -4.95
C ARG A 143 -5.65 -19.35 -3.99
N LYS A 144 -5.42 -19.68 -2.71
CA LYS A 144 -4.89 -18.73 -1.71
C LYS A 144 -3.47 -18.26 -2.05
N LEU A 145 -2.60 -19.16 -2.51
CA LEU A 145 -1.24 -18.81 -2.95
C LEU A 145 -1.27 -17.88 -4.17
N THR A 146 -2.05 -18.22 -5.19
CA THR A 146 -2.22 -17.42 -6.42
C THR A 146 -2.77 -16.02 -6.11
N VAL A 147 -3.80 -15.92 -5.26
CA VAL A 147 -4.34 -14.62 -4.81
C VAL A 147 -3.29 -13.83 -4.02
N GLY A 148 -2.60 -14.44 -3.06
CA GLY A 148 -1.60 -13.75 -2.24
C GLY A 148 -0.40 -13.23 -3.03
N ASP A 149 0.06 -13.98 -4.02
CA ASP A 149 1.16 -13.56 -4.90
C ASP A 149 0.75 -12.50 -5.94
N ALA A 150 -0.49 -12.52 -6.42
CA ALA A 150 -1.05 -11.44 -7.25
C ALA A 150 -1.26 -10.16 -6.41
N SER A 151 -1.84 -10.28 -5.22
CA SER A 151 -2.08 -9.16 -4.29
C SER A 151 -0.79 -8.40 -4.00
N ARG A 152 0.28 -9.15 -3.63
CA ARG A 152 1.58 -8.57 -3.28
C ARG A 152 2.21 -7.78 -4.43
N ARG A 153 2.04 -8.19 -5.69
CA ARG A 153 2.54 -7.46 -6.87
C ARG A 153 1.84 -6.10 -6.99
N ILE A 154 0.50 -6.12 -6.97
CA ILE A 154 -0.36 -4.94 -7.11
C ILE A 154 -0.15 -3.96 -5.93
N GLU A 155 0.05 -4.49 -4.72
CA GLU A 155 0.28 -3.70 -3.51
C GLU A 155 1.65 -3.02 -3.49
N ILE A 156 2.72 -3.68 -3.96
CA ILE A 156 4.05 -3.09 -4.08
C ILE A 156 4.01 -1.83 -4.96
N GLU A 157 3.36 -1.90 -6.13
CA GLU A 157 3.19 -0.77 -7.05
C GLU A 157 2.37 0.39 -6.44
N ASN A 158 1.56 0.11 -5.42
CA ASN A 158 0.67 1.06 -4.76
C ASN A 158 1.10 1.46 -3.34
N THR A 159 2.31 1.07 -2.90
CA THR A 159 2.84 1.31 -1.54
C THR A 159 2.66 2.76 -1.08
N ASP A 160 3.00 3.74 -1.93
CA ASP A 160 2.93 5.18 -1.62
C ASP A 160 1.50 5.71 -1.39
N ARG A 161 0.47 4.95 -1.80
CA ARG A 161 -0.95 5.25 -1.57
C ARG A 161 -1.54 4.45 -0.42
N TYR A 162 -1.09 3.20 -0.26
CA TYR A 162 -1.47 2.34 0.86
C TYR A 162 -0.94 2.84 2.21
N ALA A 163 0.32 3.30 2.28
CA ALA A 163 0.91 3.82 3.52
C ALA A 163 0.13 5.02 4.13
N PRO A 164 -0.16 6.12 3.39
CA PRO A 164 -0.96 7.22 3.94
C PRO A 164 -2.43 6.85 4.17
N LEU A 165 -3.00 5.91 3.39
CA LEU A 165 -4.34 5.38 3.63
C LEU A 165 -4.42 4.62 4.96
N GLY A 166 -3.46 3.73 5.22
CA GLY A 166 -3.37 2.94 6.45
C GLY A 166 -3.27 3.82 7.70
N ILE A 167 -2.43 4.86 7.68
CA ILE A 167 -2.29 5.82 8.78
C ILE A 167 -3.62 6.56 9.05
N ARG A 168 -4.34 6.99 7.98
CA ARG A 168 -5.64 7.66 8.13
C ARG A 168 -6.73 6.74 8.63
N LEU A 169 -6.77 5.49 8.17
CA LEU A 169 -7.72 4.49 8.67
C LEU A 169 -7.41 4.12 10.13
N ALA A 170 -6.14 3.92 10.50
CA ALA A 170 -5.73 3.69 11.89
C ALA A 170 -6.22 4.81 12.83
N TYR A 171 -5.96 6.07 12.46
CA TYR A 171 -6.47 7.24 13.18
C TYR A 171 -8.00 7.24 13.30
N LEU A 172 -8.73 6.98 12.20
CA LEU A 172 -10.20 6.92 12.18
C LEU A 172 -10.77 5.80 13.09
N LEU A 173 -10.02 4.71 13.27
CA LEU A 173 -10.35 3.57 14.11
C LEU A 173 -9.87 3.72 15.56
N ALA A 174 -9.18 4.82 15.89
CA ALA A 174 -8.45 5.04 17.15
C ALA A 174 -7.45 3.92 17.48
N ARG A 175 -6.61 3.56 16.49
CA ARG A 175 -5.50 2.60 16.59
C ARG A 175 -4.18 3.27 16.20
N ASP A 176 -3.07 2.79 16.76
CA ASP A 176 -1.72 3.28 16.43
C ASP A 176 -1.31 2.92 14.99
N GLU A 177 -1.71 1.74 14.51
CA GLU A 177 -1.41 1.22 13.17
C GLU A 177 -2.58 0.39 12.62
N LEU A 178 -2.69 0.32 11.30
CA LEU A 178 -3.56 -0.61 10.59
C LEU A 178 -2.71 -1.34 9.53
N PRO A 179 -2.39 -2.64 9.72
CA PRO A 179 -1.61 -3.40 8.75
C PRO A 179 -2.44 -3.69 7.49
N ILE A 180 -1.78 -3.95 6.36
CA ILE A 180 -2.43 -3.99 5.04
C ILE A 180 -3.45 -5.14 4.93
N GLU A 181 -3.22 -6.26 5.63
CA GLU A 181 -4.10 -7.42 5.76
C GLU A 181 -5.39 -7.12 6.54
N LYS A 182 -5.51 -5.92 7.13
CA LYS A 182 -6.72 -5.39 7.78
C LYS A 182 -7.27 -4.15 7.08
N ASN A 183 -6.74 -3.80 5.91
CA ASN A 183 -7.31 -2.77 5.04
C ASN A 183 -8.44 -3.39 4.20
N PRO A 184 -9.68 -2.84 4.23
CA PRO A 184 -10.80 -3.33 3.44
C PRO A 184 -10.64 -3.05 1.92
N PHE A 185 -9.64 -2.25 1.54
CA PHE A 185 -9.32 -1.89 0.16
C PHE A 185 -7.95 -2.43 -0.30
N ARG A 186 -7.42 -3.49 0.34
CA ARG A 186 -6.24 -4.25 -0.14
C ARG A 186 -6.55 -5.04 -1.41
N ALA A 187 -5.55 -5.39 -2.21
CA ALA A 187 -5.78 -5.97 -3.55
C ALA A 187 -6.46 -7.35 -3.49
N GLU A 188 -6.21 -8.15 -2.45
CA GLU A 188 -6.85 -9.45 -2.18
C GLU A 188 -8.38 -9.38 -2.23
N VAL A 189 -8.98 -8.32 -1.68
CA VAL A 189 -10.45 -8.15 -1.62
C VAL A 189 -11.03 -8.03 -3.03
N PHE A 190 -10.37 -7.26 -3.89
CA PHE A 190 -10.74 -7.11 -5.30
C PHE A 190 -10.51 -8.41 -6.09
N LEU A 191 -9.37 -9.08 -5.90
CA LEU A 191 -9.03 -10.35 -6.56
C LEU A 191 -10.03 -11.46 -6.20
N CYS A 192 -10.37 -11.61 -4.93
CA CYS A 192 -11.38 -12.55 -4.45
C CYS A 192 -12.76 -12.24 -5.01
N ALA A 193 -13.20 -10.98 -4.98
CA ALA A 193 -14.51 -10.57 -5.50
C ALA A 193 -14.62 -10.75 -7.02
N ILE A 194 -13.56 -10.47 -7.78
CA ILE A 194 -13.53 -10.70 -9.24
C ILE A 194 -13.55 -12.20 -9.56
N ASN A 195 -12.85 -13.04 -8.77
CA ASN A 195 -12.92 -14.49 -8.94
C ASN A 195 -14.31 -15.04 -8.60
N GLU A 196 -14.93 -14.58 -7.51
CA GLU A 196 -16.31 -14.94 -7.14
C GLU A 196 -17.29 -14.57 -8.27
N ALA A 197 -17.21 -13.33 -8.77
CA ALA A 197 -18.02 -12.85 -9.88
C ALA A 197 -17.79 -13.62 -11.19
N TRP A 198 -16.55 -14.04 -11.46
CA TRP A 198 -16.23 -14.87 -12.62
C TRP A 198 -16.82 -16.28 -12.50
N SER A 199 -16.74 -16.90 -11.32
CA SER A 199 -17.36 -18.21 -11.04
C SER A 199 -18.89 -18.17 -11.09
N GLU A 200 -19.53 -17.05 -10.72
CA GLU A 200 -20.98 -16.84 -10.90
C GLU A 200 -21.35 -16.59 -12.37
N PHE A 201 -20.54 -15.81 -13.09
CA PHE A 201 -20.79 -15.43 -14.48
C PHE A 201 -20.57 -16.56 -15.49
N ASN A 202 -19.57 -17.42 -15.27
CA ASN A 202 -19.17 -18.44 -16.24
C ASN A 202 -19.70 -19.84 -15.86
N PRO A 203 -20.58 -20.45 -16.67
CA PRO A 203 -21.15 -21.76 -16.35
C PRO A 203 -20.18 -22.94 -16.53
N ASP A 204 -19.03 -22.75 -17.18
CA ASP A 204 -17.99 -23.79 -17.28
C ASP A 204 -17.03 -23.70 -16.09
N VAL A 205 -17.15 -24.64 -15.15
CA VAL A 205 -16.26 -24.76 -13.98
C VAL A 205 -14.80 -24.96 -14.39
N SER A 206 -14.55 -25.56 -15.56
CA SER A 206 -13.19 -25.70 -16.13
C SER A 206 -12.52 -24.35 -16.43
N ALA A 207 -13.33 -23.29 -16.60
CA ALA A 207 -12.86 -21.94 -16.85
C ALA A 207 -12.72 -21.10 -15.55
N HIS A 208 -13.09 -21.61 -14.37
CA HIS A 208 -13.06 -20.81 -13.13
C HIS A 208 -11.63 -20.49 -12.69
N GLN A 209 -10.75 -21.49 -12.64
CA GLN A 209 -9.38 -21.34 -12.11
C GLN A 209 -8.46 -20.47 -13.00
N MET A 210 -8.74 -20.37 -14.31
CA MET A 210 -7.84 -19.68 -15.26
C MET A 210 -7.81 -18.14 -15.16
N VAL A 211 -8.78 -17.49 -14.51
CA VAL A 211 -8.80 -16.02 -14.44
C VAL A 211 -7.80 -15.46 -13.43
N LEU A 212 -7.65 -16.07 -12.25
CA LEU A 212 -6.75 -15.55 -11.20
C LEU A 212 -5.29 -15.37 -11.68
N PRO A 213 -4.66 -16.33 -12.39
CA PRO A 213 -3.32 -16.14 -12.97
C PRO A 213 -3.23 -14.98 -13.97
N LEU A 214 -4.33 -14.64 -14.66
CA LEU A 214 -4.39 -13.55 -15.64
C LEU A 214 -4.58 -12.16 -15.01
N LEU A 215 -4.92 -12.06 -13.72
CA LEU A 215 -5.07 -10.79 -13.00
C LEU A 215 -3.72 -10.20 -12.55
N GLN A 216 -2.78 -10.08 -13.50
CA GLN A 216 -1.54 -9.33 -13.33
C GLN A 216 -1.79 -7.81 -13.44
N PRO A 217 -0.90 -6.93 -12.95
CA PRO A 217 -1.13 -5.48 -12.89
C PRO A 217 -1.48 -4.80 -14.22
N ASP A 218 -1.04 -5.34 -15.36
CA ASP A 218 -1.35 -4.85 -16.69
C ASP A 218 -2.78 -5.17 -17.15
N VAL A 219 -3.37 -6.28 -16.68
CA VAL A 219 -4.75 -6.70 -16.99
C VAL A 219 -5.74 -6.15 -15.96
N PHE A 220 -5.34 -6.13 -14.69
CA PHE A 220 -6.15 -5.85 -13.50
C PHE A 220 -6.70 -4.41 -13.44
N LEU A 221 -7.44 -4.08 -12.38
CA LEU A 221 -7.93 -2.73 -12.09
C LEU A 221 -6.78 -1.80 -11.68
N ASP A 222 -6.81 -0.54 -12.12
CA ASP A 222 -5.90 0.47 -11.61
C ASP A 222 -6.36 0.91 -10.21
N LEU A 223 -5.63 0.46 -9.18
CA LEU A 223 -5.90 0.85 -7.80
C LEU A 223 -5.41 2.26 -7.47
N ALA A 224 -4.53 2.87 -8.28
CA ALA A 224 -3.99 4.19 -8.00
C ALA A 224 -5.07 5.30 -7.86
N PRO A 225 -6.06 5.45 -8.77
CA PRO A 225 -7.14 6.40 -8.61
C PRO A 225 -8.11 6.02 -7.48
N ILE A 226 -8.35 4.72 -7.23
CA ILE A 226 -9.24 4.25 -6.16
C ILE A 226 -8.65 4.61 -4.79
N LEU A 227 -7.39 4.26 -4.54
CA LEU A 227 -6.67 4.56 -3.30
C LEU A 227 -6.43 6.07 -3.12
N GLN A 228 -6.29 6.83 -4.21
CA GLN A 228 -6.23 8.29 -4.14
C GLN A 228 -7.58 8.90 -3.73
N ALA A 229 -8.69 8.50 -4.36
CA ALA A 229 -10.03 8.97 -4.01
C ALA A 229 -10.40 8.66 -2.55
N LEU A 230 -10.03 7.47 -2.05
CA LEU A 230 -10.18 7.08 -0.65
C LEU A 230 -9.38 7.99 0.30
N ASN A 231 -8.13 8.32 -0.03
CA ASN A 231 -7.34 9.29 0.72
C ASN A 231 -7.97 10.69 0.70
N ASP A 232 -8.46 11.15 -0.45
CA ASP A 232 -9.04 12.48 -0.62
C ASP A 232 -10.36 12.65 0.15
N VAL A 233 -11.20 11.60 0.24
CA VAL A 233 -12.40 11.59 1.11
C VAL A 233 -12.01 11.71 2.59
N LEU A 234 -10.98 10.97 3.04
CA LEU A 234 -10.50 11.06 4.41
C LEU A 234 -9.93 12.46 4.72
N ILE A 235 -9.15 13.04 3.80
CA ILE A 235 -8.64 14.43 3.88
C ILE A 235 -9.80 15.43 3.98
N ALA A 236 -10.83 15.31 3.13
CA ALA A 236 -11.99 16.19 3.11
C ALA A 236 -12.83 16.11 4.41
N ASN A 237 -12.79 14.98 5.11
CA ASN A 237 -13.41 14.79 6.43
C ASN A 237 -12.46 15.15 7.60
N GLY A 238 -11.34 15.82 7.33
CA GLY A 238 -10.40 16.31 8.36
C GLY A 238 -9.45 15.26 8.93
N ILE A 239 -9.37 14.06 8.33
CA ILE A 239 -8.47 12.99 8.78
C ILE A 239 -7.03 13.27 8.29
N LEU A 240 -6.35 14.12 9.05
CA LEU A 240 -5.02 14.66 8.79
C LEU A 240 -4.04 14.41 9.96
N PRO A 241 -3.69 13.14 10.26
CA PRO A 241 -2.61 12.83 11.19
C PRO A 241 -1.24 13.30 10.68
N GLU A 242 -0.24 13.36 11.58
CA GLU A 242 1.16 13.63 11.26
C GLU A 242 1.76 12.46 10.43
N ILE A 243 1.52 12.47 9.12
CA ILE A 243 2.13 11.51 8.17
C ILE A 243 3.63 11.85 8.06
N PRO A 244 4.55 10.93 8.39
CA PRO A 244 5.99 11.22 8.35
C PRO A 244 6.46 11.51 6.92
N ASP A 245 7.41 12.43 6.77
CA ASP A 245 7.86 12.99 5.47
C ASP A 245 8.19 11.95 4.38
N ARG A 246 8.59 10.73 4.77
CA ARG A 246 8.85 9.60 3.86
C ARG A 246 7.64 9.15 3.04
N TYR A 247 6.41 9.49 3.45
CA TYR A 247 5.16 9.28 2.68
C TYR A 247 4.45 10.60 2.35
N SER A 248 5.07 11.75 2.65
CA SER A 248 4.52 13.05 2.30
C SER A 248 4.76 13.30 0.81
N ILE A 249 3.74 13.00 -0.01
CA ILE A 249 3.74 13.35 -1.43
C ILE A 249 3.82 14.87 -1.54
N LYS A 250 5.05 15.37 -1.76
CA LYS A 250 5.32 16.80 -1.94
C LYS A 250 4.61 17.26 -3.20
N LYS A 251 3.43 17.89 -3.05
CA LYS A 251 2.84 18.78 -4.05
C LYS A 251 3.79 19.95 -4.27
N SER A 252 4.76 19.75 -5.16
CA SER A 252 5.75 20.74 -5.58
C SER A 252 5.09 21.81 -6.44
N ASN A 253 4.37 22.73 -5.80
CA ASN A 253 4.11 24.05 -6.38
C ASN A 253 5.47 24.69 -6.70
N THR A 254 5.83 24.64 -7.98
CA THR A 254 7.11 25.15 -8.48
C THR A 254 7.03 26.66 -8.60
N SER A 255 7.17 27.33 -7.47
CA SER A 255 7.58 28.74 -7.37
C SER A 255 9.00 28.76 -6.83
N GLN A 256 9.92 29.34 -7.61
CA GLN A 256 11.36 29.29 -7.32
C GLN A 256 11.75 30.36 -6.29
N GLU A 257 12.43 29.97 -5.21
CA GLU A 257 13.25 30.91 -4.43
C GLU A 257 14.50 30.18 -3.89
N SER A 258 15.49 30.00 -4.75
CA SER A 258 16.68 29.18 -4.45
C SER A 258 17.77 29.95 -3.69
N ILE A 259 17.61 30.12 -2.38
CA ILE A 259 18.69 30.60 -1.51
C ILE A 259 19.76 29.50 -1.37
N LYS A 260 20.69 29.44 -2.32
CA LYS A 260 21.89 28.60 -2.23
C LYS A 260 22.77 29.09 -1.09
N LYS A 261 22.83 28.30 0.00
CA LYS A 261 23.81 28.50 1.06
C LYS A 261 25.02 27.60 0.79
N ASP A 262 25.94 28.08 -0.05
CA ASP A 262 27.19 27.36 -0.33
C ASP A 262 27.95 27.11 0.98
N ASN A 263 28.12 25.84 1.30
CA ASN A 263 28.77 25.38 2.51
C ASN A 263 30.27 25.20 2.21
N PRO A 264 31.18 25.96 2.84
CA PRO A 264 32.59 26.02 2.42
C PRO A 264 33.34 24.68 2.56
N ARG A 265 32.82 23.73 3.37
CA ARG A 265 33.33 22.35 3.43
C ARG A 265 33.18 21.62 2.10
N ASP A 266 32.08 21.85 1.39
CA ASP A 266 31.76 21.17 0.13
C ASP A 266 32.58 21.71 -1.04
N ALA A 267 33.20 22.90 -0.90
CA ALA A 267 34.21 23.42 -1.81
C ALA A 267 35.58 22.77 -1.54
N ALA A 268 36.01 22.71 -0.28
CA ALA A 268 37.28 22.10 0.12
C ALA A 268 37.37 20.60 -0.27
N ILE A 269 36.28 19.85 -0.13
CA ILE A 269 36.21 18.44 -0.55
C ILE A 269 36.40 18.30 -2.08
N ARG A 270 35.86 19.22 -2.89
CA ARG A 270 36.03 19.20 -4.35
C ARG A 270 37.46 19.53 -4.79
N GLU A 271 38.15 20.42 -4.08
CA GLU A 271 39.57 20.71 -4.30
C GLU A 271 40.43 19.46 -4.01
N GLN A 272 40.21 18.79 -2.88
CA GLN A 272 40.92 17.56 -2.51
C GLN A 272 40.70 16.43 -3.53
N LEU A 273 39.46 16.25 -4.01
CA LEU A 273 39.15 15.25 -5.04
C LEU A 273 39.88 15.54 -6.38
N LYS A 274 39.94 16.79 -6.83
CA LYS A 274 40.70 17.15 -8.05
C LYS A 274 42.18 16.82 -7.94
N HIS A 275 42.79 17.06 -6.78
CA HIS A 275 44.21 16.76 -6.56
C HIS A 275 44.49 15.24 -6.55
N LEU A 276 43.52 14.42 -6.14
CA LEU A 276 43.67 12.96 -6.12
C LEU A 276 43.49 12.29 -7.50
N PHE A 277 42.78 12.94 -8.43
CA PHE A 277 42.49 12.41 -9.78
C PHE A 277 43.22 13.13 -10.92
N SER A 278 44.21 13.97 -10.61
CA SER A 278 45.09 14.58 -11.62
C SER A 278 46.29 13.67 -11.92
N PRO A 279 46.52 13.22 -13.17
CA PRO A 279 47.67 12.40 -13.52
C PRO A 279 48.98 13.20 -13.49
N PRO A 280 50.14 12.56 -13.26
CA PRO A 280 51.44 13.22 -13.31
C PRO A 280 51.79 13.67 -14.73
N PRO A 281 52.61 14.73 -14.90
CA PRO A 281 53.09 15.15 -16.21
C PRO A 281 54.08 14.13 -16.80
N ASN A 282 53.90 13.77 -18.07
CA ASN A 282 54.89 13.03 -18.84
C ASN A 282 56.02 13.98 -19.25
N ASP A 283 57.19 13.85 -18.61
CA ASP A 283 58.41 14.54 -19.00
C ASP A 283 59.31 13.67 -19.88
N SER A 284 60.09 14.34 -20.73
CA SER A 284 61.11 13.80 -21.67
C SER A 284 60.64 12.83 -22.78
N ALA A 285 60.76 13.31 -24.02
CA ALA A 285 60.96 12.46 -25.20
C ALA A 285 62.46 12.16 -25.40
N THR A 286 62.81 11.23 -26.29
CA THR A 286 63.72 11.43 -27.47
C THR A 286 64.21 10.09 -28.03
N SER A 287 64.18 9.91 -29.37
CA SER A 287 64.84 8.83 -30.15
C SER A 287 64.44 7.38 -29.82
N ALA A 288 64.81 6.33 -30.57
CA ALA A 288 64.92 6.01 -32.02
C ALA A 288 65.20 4.47 -32.06
N ASP A 289 65.13 3.68 -33.13
CA ASP A 289 64.96 3.87 -34.58
C ASP A 289 64.41 2.53 -35.17
N ASP A 290 64.52 2.34 -36.48
CA ASP A 290 64.76 1.05 -37.17
C ASP A 290 63.60 0.01 -37.32
N SER A 291 63.02 0.05 -38.53
CA SER A 291 62.48 -1.01 -39.42
C SER A 291 61.88 -2.35 -38.92
N GLY A 292 60.95 -2.91 -39.72
CA GLY A 292 60.37 -4.24 -39.49
C GLY A 292 59.15 -4.59 -40.35
N THR A 293 59.35 -4.97 -41.61
CA THR A 293 58.29 -5.42 -42.53
C THR A 293 57.51 -6.66 -42.05
N GLY A 294 56.19 -6.70 -42.22
CA GLY A 294 55.36 -7.85 -41.81
C GLY A 294 53.95 -7.92 -42.43
N GLN A 295 53.86 -8.02 -43.76
CA GLN A 295 52.58 -8.06 -44.50
C GLN A 295 52.19 -9.50 -44.89
N THR A 296 51.09 -10.02 -44.34
CA THR A 296 50.37 -11.20 -44.89
C THR A 296 48.87 -11.13 -44.62
N PRO A 297 47.99 -11.18 -45.64
CA PRO A 297 46.57 -11.50 -45.47
C PRO A 297 46.36 -13.01 -45.37
N PHE A 298 45.17 -13.45 -44.96
CA PHE A 298 44.72 -14.82 -45.17
C PHE A 298 43.25 -14.86 -45.60
N SER A 299 42.93 -15.68 -46.60
CA SER A 299 41.59 -15.84 -47.16
C SER A 299 41.31 -17.32 -47.42
N SER A 300 40.19 -17.83 -46.93
CA SER A 300 39.36 -18.92 -47.49
C SER A 300 38.09 -19.01 -46.66
#